data_AF-A0A6B3G3M6-F1
#
_entry.id   AF-A0A6B3G3M6-F1
#
_cell.length_a   1.000
_cell.length_b   1.000
_cell.length_c   1.000
_cell.angle_alpha   90.00
_cell.angle_beta   90.00
_cell.angle_gamma   90.00
#
_symmetry.space_group_name_H-M   'P 1'
#
loop_
_entity.id
_entity.type
_entity.pdbx_description
1 polymer ?
#
loop_
_entity_poly.entity_id
_entity_poly.type
_entity_poly.pdbx_seq_one_letter_code
_entity_poly.pdbx_strand_id
1 'polypeptide(L)' 'AFQPATRPCLTPLDHPALQAVARAMGRAFGKKILFTREGGSGPAADLRDVLGAPVLFLGISVPSDGWHAPD' A
#
# COMPACT_ATOMS: atom_id res chain seq x y z
N ALA A 1 -10.73 -20.42 -17.76
CA ALA A 1 -11.03 -19.07 -17.24
C ALA A 1 -9.72 -18.29 -17.14
N PHE A 2 -9.68 -17.04 -17.60
CA PHE A 2 -8.48 -16.20 -17.48
C PHE A 2 -8.32 -15.79 -16.01
N GLN A 3 -7.18 -16.13 -15.38
CA GLN A 3 -6.85 -15.62 -14.06
C GLN A 3 -5.88 -14.44 -14.21
N PRO A 4 -6.05 -13.36 -13.42
CA PRO A 4 -5.10 -12.26 -13.45
C PRO A 4 -3.71 -12.75 -13.02
N ALA A 5 -2.67 -12.22 -13.65
CA ALA A 5 -1.28 -12.58 -13.35
C ALA A 5 -0.87 -12.24 -11.91
N THR A 6 -1.57 -11.29 -11.28
CA THR A 6 -1.35 -10.86 -9.89
C THR A 6 -2.65 -10.98 -9.09
N ARG A 7 -2.55 -11.46 -7.85
CA ARG A 7 -3.69 -11.52 -6.91
C ARG A 7 -3.84 -10.19 -6.17
N PRO A 8 -5.07 -9.72 -5.90
CA PRO A 8 -5.29 -8.55 -5.07
C PRO A 8 -4.81 -8.80 -3.63
N CYS A 9 -4.29 -7.77 -2.97
CA CYS A 9 -3.90 -7.81 -1.58
C CYS A 9 -4.55 -6.66 -0.81
N LEU A 10 -5.11 -6.95 0.36
CA LEU A 10 -5.73 -5.99 1.25
C LEU A 10 -5.25 -6.24 2.67
N THR A 11 -4.73 -5.20 3.31
CA THR A 11 -4.49 -5.20 4.76
C THR A 11 -5.68 -4.50 5.44
N PRO A 12 -6.33 -5.13 6.45
CA PRO A 12 -7.45 -4.52 7.17
C PRO A 12 -7.09 -3.15 7.76
N LEU A 13 -8.04 -2.21 7.73
CA LEU A 13 -7.80 -0.84 8.19
C LEU A 13 -7.48 -0.78 9.70
N ASP A 14 -8.01 -1.69 10.48
CA ASP A 14 -7.81 -1.83 11.92
C ASP A 14 -6.55 -2.64 12.29
N HIS A 15 -5.79 -3.15 11.31
CA HIS A 15 -4.59 -3.93 11.59
C HIS A 15 -3.56 -3.11 12.37
N PRO A 16 -2.97 -3.62 13.48
CA PRO A 16 -2.07 -2.86 14.35
C PRO A 16 -0.88 -2.22 13.62
N ALA A 17 -0.30 -2.94 12.65
CA ALA A 17 0.81 -2.45 11.84
C ALA A 17 0.41 -1.24 10.97
N LEU A 18 -0.77 -1.27 10.32
CA LEU A 18 -1.25 -0.13 9.53
C LEU A 18 -1.58 1.07 10.42
N GLN A 19 -2.19 0.81 11.59
CA GLN A 19 -2.45 1.84 12.59
C GLN A 19 -1.16 2.50 13.10
N ALA A 20 -0.06 1.74 13.23
CA ALA A 20 1.25 2.28 13.60
C ALA A 20 1.79 3.25 12.53
N VAL A 21 1.68 2.89 11.25
CA VAL A 21 2.07 3.76 10.13
C VAL A 21 1.23 5.03 10.13
N ALA A 22 -0.10 4.91 10.23
CA ALA A 22 -1.00 6.07 10.26
C ALA A 22 -0.67 7.04 11.41
N ARG A 23 -0.38 6.53 12.61
CA ARG A 23 0.06 7.37 13.74
C ARG A 23 1.41 8.04 13.48
N ALA A 24 2.38 7.33 12.90
CA ALA A 24 3.69 7.88 12.61
C ALA A 24 3.61 9.01 11.58
N MET A 25 2.92 8.78 10.47
CA MET A 25 2.71 9.80 9.43
C MET A 25 1.87 10.97 9.96
N GLY A 26 0.87 10.70 10.81
CA GLY A 26 0.09 11.77 11.45
C GLY A 26 0.94 12.71 12.31
N ARG A 27 1.95 12.18 13.02
CA ARG A 27 2.92 13.03 13.75
C ARG A 27 3.83 13.81 12.80
N ALA A 28 4.32 13.18 11.74
CA ALA A 28 5.23 13.81 10.79
C ALA A 28 4.60 14.99 10.04
N PHE A 29 3.32 14.87 9.66
CA PHE A 29 2.61 15.87 8.85
C PHE A 29 1.64 16.75 9.64
N GLY A 30 1.44 16.49 10.94
CA GLY A 30 0.50 17.23 11.79
C GLY A 30 -0.96 17.15 11.32
N LYS A 31 -1.33 16.09 10.59
CA LYS A 31 -2.66 15.91 9.99
C LYS A 31 -3.19 14.51 10.17
N LYS A 32 -4.52 14.36 10.14
CA LYS A 32 -5.17 13.04 10.07
C LYS A 32 -4.81 12.37 8.74
N ILE A 33 -4.29 11.15 8.82
CA ILE A 33 -3.98 10.34 7.65
C ILE A 33 -5.24 9.67 7.14
N LEU A 34 -5.42 9.69 5.82
CA LEU A 34 -6.48 9.00 5.11
C LEU A 34 -5.94 7.72 4.47
N PHE A 35 -6.83 6.76 4.22
CA PHE A 35 -6.47 5.49 3.60
C PHE A 35 -6.98 5.46 2.16
N THR A 36 -6.14 4.98 1.25
CA THR A 36 -6.48 4.77 -0.16
C THR A 36 -6.28 3.30 -0.54
N ARG A 37 -6.87 2.92 -1.67
CA ARG A 37 -6.49 1.73 -2.42
C ARG A 37 -5.78 2.20 -3.68
N GLU A 38 -4.80 1.45 -4.15
CA GLU A 38 -4.04 1.75 -5.35
C GLU A 38 -4.33 0.72 -6.45
N GLY A 39 -4.28 1.15 -7.71
CA GLY A 39 -4.50 0.30 -8.87
C GLY A 39 -3.25 -0.45 -9.36
N GLY A 40 -2.06 -0.09 -8.86
CA GLY A 40 -0.81 -0.75 -9.18
C GLY A 40 -0.83 -2.24 -8.83
N SER A 41 -0.22 -3.07 -9.69
CA SER A 41 -0.18 -4.52 -9.53
C SER A 41 1.23 -5.01 -9.21
N GLY A 42 1.36 -5.97 -8.31
CA GLY A 42 2.62 -6.55 -7.89
C GLY A 42 2.42 -7.79 -7.00
N PRO A 43 3.49 -8.38 -6.46
CA PRO A 43 3.45 -9.68 -5.77
C PRO A 43 2.98 -9.58 -4.30
N ALA A 44 2.22 -8.55 -3.91
CA ALA A 44 1.91 -8.25 -2.52
C ALA A 44 1.18 -9.39 -1.79
N ALA A 45 0.25 -10.07 -2.48
CA ALA A 45 -0.46 -11.21 -1.91
C ALA A 45 0.48 -12.40 -1.68
N ASP A 46 1.40 -12.66 -2.62
CA ASP A 46 2.37 -13.75 -2.50
C ASP A 46 3.38 -13.46 -1.39
N LEU A 47 3.86 -12.22 -1.29
CA LEU A 47 4.74 -11.78 -0.20
C LEU A 47 4.09 -11.94 1.17
N ARG A 48 2.82 -11.56 1.31
CA ARG A 48 2.06 -11.74 2.56
C ARG A 48 2.02 -13.22 2.95
N ASP A 49 1.71 -14.10 1.99
CA ASP A 49 1.53 -15.53 2.25
C ASP A 49 2.88 -16.21 2.58
N VAL A 50 3.96 -15.87 1.87
CA VAL A 50 5.31 -16.41 2.11
C VAL A 50 5.91 -15.93 3.43
N LEU A 51 5.74 -14.64 3.75
CA LEU A 51 6.32 -14.04 4.96
C LEU A 51 5.46 -14.25 6.21
N GLY A 52 4.18 -14.64 6.05
CA GLY A 52 3.23 -14.72 7.16
C GLY A 52 3.00 -13.38 7.86
N ALA A 53 3.19 -12.26 7.14
CA ALA A 53 3.20 -10.91 7.70
C ALA A 53 2.36 -9.95 6.84
N PRO A 54 1.78 -8.87 7.43
CA PRO A 54 1.03 -7.89 6.66
C PRO A 54 1.96 -7.15 5.69
N VAL A 55 1.48 -6.93 4.45
CA VAL A 55 2.12 -6.04 3.49
C VAL A 55 1.43 -4.68 3.56
N LEU A 56 2.21 -3.63 3.82
CA LEU A 56 1.73 -2.25 3.91
C LEU A 56 2.34 -1.44 2.78
N PHE A 57 1.53 -0.58 2.17
CA PHE A 57 2.00 0.39 1.19
C PHE A 57 2.04 1.79 1.82
N LEU A 58 3.23 2.39 1.78
CA LEU A 58 3.44 3.79 2.07
C LEU A 58 4.02 4.43 0.82
N GLY A 59 3.14 4.93 -0.05
CA GLY A 59 3.57 5.65 -1.24
C GLY A 59 4.15 7.01 -0.87
N ILE A 60 5.33 7.31 -1.40
CA ILE A 60 5.88 8.67 -1.43
C ILE A 60 5.81 9.08 -2.88
N SER A 61 4.88 9.96 -3.21
CA SER A 61 4.80 10.52 -4.55
C SER A 61 4.44 12.00 -4.55
N VAL A 62 4.81 12.67 -5.63
CA VAL A 62 4.28 13.99 -6.02
C VAL A 62 3.46 13.86 -7.31
N PRO A 63 2.54 14.81 -7.58
CA PRO A 63 1.68 14.73 -8.77
C PRO A 63 2.43 14.62 -10.11
N SER A 64 3.68 15.07 -10.15
CA SER A 64 4.55 15.07 -11.33
C SER A 64 5.42 13.81 -11.46
N ASP A 65 5.32 12.82 -10.57
CA ASP A 65 6.23 11.66 -10.61
C ASP A 65 6.08 10.78 -11.85
N GLY A 66 4.99 10.92 -12.60
CA GLY A 66 4.88 10.35 -13.94
C GLY A 66 5.21 8.85 -14.01
N TRP A 67 4.81 8.03 -13.02
CA TRP A 67 5.22 6.62 -13.00
C TRP A 67 4.86 5.89 -14.30
N HIS A 68 5.88 5.41 -15.01
CA HIS A 68 5.83 4.80 -16.36
C HIS A 68 5.58 5.76 -17.53
N ALA A 69 5.47 7.07 -17.28
CA ALA A 69 5.50 8.10 -18.31
C ALA A 69 6.93 8.21 -18.88
N PRO A 70 7.08 8.80 -20.08
CA PRO A 70 8.39 8.97 -20.73
C PRO A 70 9.33 9.98 -20.02
N ASP A 71 8.82 10.75 -19.06
CA ASP A 71 9.49 11.88 -18.43
C ASP A 71 9.83 11.59 -16.95
#